data_AF-A0A2N4WYR2-F1
#
_entry.id   AF-A0A2N4WYR2-F1
#
_cell.length_a   1.000
_cell.length_b   1.000
_cell.length_c   1.000
_cell.angle_alpha   90.00
_cell.angle_beta   90.00
_cell.angle_gamma   90.00
#
_symmetry.space_group_name_H-M   'P 1'
#
loop_
_entity.id
_entity.type
_entity.pdbx_description
1 polymer ?
#
loop_
_entity_poly.entity_id
_entity_poly.type
_entity_poly.pdbx_seq_one_letter_code
_entity_poly.pdbx_strand_id
1 'polypeptide(L)'
;MLENARKVTGGGDPDDLSFAGDPPSEGRALAIIPERIDPETARELVPYLRNSRKLAPQTRVQQARRALTAKLGVWAHRYEAWRLDASRWFDRIDLAPDLAEDIGSRRWLRGLGTMVGLGFVALAFWPDLTPLEARPAMPQSDDVQGELRSQMILPLALGADSGRRMGPTAAVIPLKSAPERPQIAMVVTLAPGDSFASMLRRAGVAQGDIERASALVGQAVAVGDIAPGTQMDVLLGRRPAPGEPRPLDSLAFRARFDLELELIRPGVGVVTADGTPVAPSGPLALKRNIIRVDETPLRVRGPVGSSLYRSMRQAGVPASAVQEYLKTLDAQIDMEREVRASDEFDIIIAYRRAATGERQAGQLLYAGIDRGGLSTTQLMRWGGEGRFYEASGVGEQRRGLLAPVPGAITSNFGMRRHPILGYMRMHAGMDFKASYGTPIVAVSDGRVSAAGRSGGCGIAVRLEHGGGLSTRYCHMSQMAVRAGMSVRRGQVIGYVGSTGLSTGPHLHYEMYRGGRAINPASVAFVSRALLSGSELIDFRRQLLRLKEIEVGAALKELAPAPGEVKEPNREIEKIDTASLRRPGATL
;
A
#
# COMPACT_ATOMS: atom_id res chain seq x y z
N MET A 1 52.69 38.64 -24.88
CA MET A 1 53.81 38.70 -23.91
C MET A 1 54.40 37.31 -23.82
N LEU A 2 55.62 37.16 -24.34
CA LEU A 2 56.49 36.03 -24.05
C LEU A 2 57.18 36.27 -22.68
N GLU A 3 57.96 35.29 -22.21
CA GLU A 3 58.86 35.38 -21.05
C GLU A 3 58.21 35.46 -19.66
N ASN A 4 57.75 34.31 -19.14
CA ASN A 4 58.20 33.76 -17.83
C ASN A 4 57.51 32.44 -17.47
N ALA A 5 58.04 31.31 -17.98
CA ALA A 5 57.78 29.96 -17.44
C ALA A 5 58.76 28.91 -18.02
N ARG A 6 60.07 29.19 -18.04
CA ARG A 6 61.10 28.25 -18.52
C ARG A 6 62.04 27.83 -17.38
N LYS A 7 61.50 26.99 -16.50
CA LYS A 7 62.06 26.22 -15.37
C LYS A 7 60.81 25.54 -14.76
N VAL A 8 60.63 24.22 -14.71
CA VAL A 8 61.60 23.12 -14.63
C VAL A 8 61.14 21.95 -15.50
N THR A 9 61.85 21.68 -16.60
CA THR A 9 61.78 20.42 -17.35
C THR A 9 63.18 20.05 -17.83
N GLY A 10 63.86 19.23 -17.05
CA GLY A 10 64.88 18.29 -17.49
C GLY A 10 64.62 17.01 -16.69
N GLY A 11 64.77 15.81 -17.24
CA GLY A 11 65.23 15.42 -18.57
C GLY A 11 65.72 13.97 -18.48
N GLY A 12 65.64 13.21 -19.57
CA GLY A 12 66.08 11.81 -19.59
C GLY A 12 65.24 10.96 -20.53
N ASP A 13 65.89 10.43 -21.57
CA ASP A 13 65.39 9.32 -22.37
C ASP A 13 65.33 8.03 -21.55
N PRO A 14 64.47 7.05 -21.90
CA PRO A 14 64.34 5.81 -21.16
C PRO A 14 65.23 4.70 -21.73
N ASP A 15 66.27 4.32 -20.98
CA ASP A 15 66.76 2.95 -20.87
C ASP A 15 67.70 2.90 -19.64
N ASP A 16 67.21 2.37 -18.50
CA ASP A 16 67.65 1.08 -17.91
C ASP A 16 67.24 0.93 -16.41
N LEU A 17 67.18 -0.32 -15.93
CA LEU A 17 67.26 -0.79 -14.52
C LEU A 17 66.15 -0.47 -13.47
N SER A 18 65.18 -1.38 -13.40
CA SER A 18 64.97 -2.34 -12.27
C SER A 18 64.54 -1.95 -10.83
N PHE A 19 63.79 -2.90 -10.23
CA PHE A 19 63.52 -3.18 -8.80
C PHE A 19 62.45 -2.39 -8.01
N ALA A 20 61.90 -3.08 -7.00
CA ALA A 20 60.61 -2.82 -6.36
C ALA A 20 60.71 -2.34 -4.90
N GLY A 21 59.64 -1.72 -4.38
CA GLY A 21 59.49 -1.33 -2.96
C GLY A 21 58.14 -0.66 -2.66
N ASP A 22 57.55 -0.98 -1.51
CA ASP A 22 56.19 -0.58 -1.07
C ASP A 22 56.09 0.85 -0.44
N PRO A 23 54.88 1.42 -0.24
CA PRO A 23 54.64 2.82 0.14
C PRO A 23 54.54 3.05 1.68
N PRO A 24 54.60 4.31 2.17
CA PRO A 24 53.40 5.15 2.40
C PRO A 24 53.69 6.66 2.05
N SER A 25 53.00 7.73 2.48
CA SER A 25 51.87 8.00 3.41
C SER A 25 51.11 9.29 3.02
N GLU A 26 49.91 9.52 3.57
CA GLU A 26 49.11 10.75 3.37
C GLU A 26 49.63 12.00 4.13
N GLY A 27 49.40 13.19 3.57
CA GLY A 27 49.69 14.49 4.20
C GLY A 27 48.44 15.38 4.34
N ARG A 28 48.20 15.91 5.55
CA ARG A 28 47.02 16.73 5.91
C ARG A 28 46.96 18.08 5.19
N ALA A 29 45.76 18.51 4.78
CA ALA A 29 45.48 19.86 4.32
C ALA A 29 44.90 20.75 5.46
N LEU A 30 45.42 21.97 5.59
CA LEU A 30 44.92 22.99 6.54
C LEU A 30 43.66 23.67 6.00
N ALA A 31 42.61 23.75 6.81
CA ALA A 31 41.37 24.43 6.45
C ALA A 31 41.47 25.95 6.71
N ILE A 32 41.60 26.74 5.64
CA ILE A 32 41.48 28.20 5.68
C ILE A 32 40.00 28.57 5.65
N ILE A 33 39.54 29.35 6.64
CA ILE A 33 38.18 29.90 6.66
C ILE A 33 38.18 31.16 5.79
N PRO A 34 37.42 31.23 4.68
CA PRO A 34 37.40 32.41 3.82
C PRO A 34 36.59 33.55 4.46
N GLU A 35 37.20 34.72 4.51
CA GLU A 35 36.60 35.96 5.01
C GLU A 35 35.48 36.45 4.07
N ARG A 36 34.51 37.22 4.59
CA ARG A 36 33.35 37.67 3.80
C ARG A 36 33.75 38.77 2.83
N ILE A 37 33.75 38.45 1.53
CA ILE A 37 33.97 39.39 0.43
C ILE A 37 32.87 40.48 0.44
N ASP A 38 33.30 41.73 0.23
CA ASP A 38 32.41 42.89 0.10
C ASP A 38 31.43 42.76 -1.10
N PRO A 39 30.17 43.23 -0.96
CA PRO A 39 29.16 43.16 -2.01
C PRO A 39 29.48 43.90 -3.32
N GLU A 40 30.34 44.94 -3.35
CA GLU A 40 30.76 45.56 -4.62
C GLU A 40 31.80 44.69 -5.35
N THR A 41 32.85 44.28 -4.63
CA THR A 41 33.86 43.31 -5.09
C THR A 41 33.22 42.02 -5.60
N ALA A 42 32.18 41.53 -4.91
CA ALA A 42 31.43 40.35 -5.34
C ALA A 42 30.71 40.54 -6.68
N ARG A 43 30.22 41.74 -7.02
CA ARG A 43 29.57 42.05 -8.31
C ARG A 43 30.58 42.07 -9.46
N GLU A 44 31.75 42.66 -9.24
CA GLU A 44 32.82 42.70 -10.26
C GLU A 44 33.36 41.31 -10.62
N LEU A 45 33.28 40.34 -9.70
CA LEU A 45 33.72 38.96 -9.91
C LEU A 45 32.68 38.06 -10.62
N VAL A 46 31.39 38.45 -10.68
CA VAL A 46 30.33 37.65 -11.36
C VAL A 46 30.64 37.34 -12.83
N PRO A 47 31.13 38.27 -13.68
CA PRO A 47 31.48 37.98 -15.07
C PRO A 47 32.62 36.95 -15.19
N TYR A 48 33.64 37.08 -14.34
CA TYR A 48 34.78 36.16 -14.30
C TYR A 48 34.38 34.76 -13.84
N LEU A 49 33.49 34.64 -12.85
CA LEU A 49 32.92 33.36 -12.40
C LEU A 49 31.97 32.72 -13.44
N ARG A 50 31.27 33.53 -14.25
CA ARG A 50 30.49 33.00 -15.39
C ARG A 50 31.39 32.48 -16.51
N ASN A 51 32.53 33.13 -16.76
CA ASN A 51 33.50 32.70 -17.77
C ASN A 51 34.33 31.49 -17.32
N SER A 52 34.72 31.39 -16.04
CA SER A 52 35.41 30.20 -15.51
C SER A 52 34.56 28.93 -15.63
N ARG A 53 33.23 29.05 -15.51
CA ARG A 53 32.28 27.94 -15.74
C ARG A 53 32.25 27.41 -17.18
N LYS A 54 32.72 28.19 -18.17
CA LYS A 54 32.93 27.74 -19.56
C LYS A 54 34.32 27.13 -19.80
N LEU A 55 35.29 27.42 -18.93
CA LEU A 55 36.68 26.94 -18.97
C LEU A 55 36.92 25.76 -18.02
N ALA A 56 35.95 25.40 -17.18
CA ALA A 56 36.03 24.25 -16.28
C ALA A 56 36.22 22.93 -17.06
N PRO A 57 37.10 22.03 -16.60
CA PRO A 57 37.33 20.75 -17.27
C PRO A 57 36.04 19.92 -17.32
N GLN A 58 35.70 19.39 -18.51
CA GLN A 58 34.44 18.69 -18.72
C GLN A 58 34.35 17.42 -17.87
N THR A 59 33.18 17.19 -17.28
CA THR A 59 32.96 16.01 -16.43
C THR A 59 33.01 14.73 -17.26
N ARG A 60 33.43 13.60 -16.65
CA ARG A 60 33.54 12.29 -17.33
C ARG A 60 32.26 11.90 -18.09
N VAL A 61 31.09 12.26 -17.57
CA VAL A 61 29.77 12.02 -18.20
C VAL A 61 29.59 12.85 -19.48
N GLN A 62 30.03 14.11 -19.52
CA GLN A 62 29.97 14.97 -20.71
C GLN A 62 30.93 14.47 -21.80
N GLN A 63 32.15 14.07 -21.42
CA GLN A 63 33.12 13.46 -22.33
C GLN A 63 32.57 12.16 -22.94
N ALA A 64 32.00 11.27 -22.12
CA ALA A 64 31.38 10.03 -22.58
C ALA A 64 30.23 10.28 -23.57
N ARG A 65 29.32 11.22 -23.26
CA ARG A 65 28.22 11.60 -24.18
C ARG A 65 28.75 12.09 -25.53
N ARG A 66 29.78 12.94 -25.53
CA ARG A 66 30.34 13.53 -26.75
C ARG A 66 31.14 12.51 -27.58
N ALA A 67 31.83 11.57 -26.93
CA ALA A 67 32.46 10.44 -27.61
C ALA A 67 31.43 9.51 -28.26
N LEU A 68 30.27 9.30 -27.62
CA LEU A 68 29.21 8.44 -28.12
C LEU A 68 28.46 9.08 -29.30
N THR A 69 28.17 10.38 -29.25
CA THR A 69 27.59 11.10 -30.42
C THR A 69 28.57 11.20 -31.58
N ALA A 70 29.87 11.40 -31.33
CA ALA A 70 30.90 11.35 -32.38
C ALA A 70 30.98 9.97 -33.05
N LYS A 71 30.95 8.87 -32.27
CA LYS A 71 30.92 7.51 -32.82
C LYS A 71 29.68 7.24 -33.66
N LEU A 72 28.50 7.70 -33.24
CA LEU A 72 27.26 7.56 -34.01
C LEU A 72 27.32 8.36 -35.33
N GLY A 73 27.85 9.59 -35.32
CA GLY A 73 28.03 10.39 -36.54
C GLY A 73 28.99 9.75 -37.55
N VAL A 74 30.09 9.16 -37.07
CA VAL A 74 31.02 8.39 -37.92
C VAL A 74 30.35 7.15 -38.51
N TRP A 75 29.51 6.45 -37.75
CA TRP A 75 28.80 5.26 -38.23
C TRP A 75 27.76 5.62 -39.30
N ALA A 76 27.01 6.70 -39.10
CA ALA A 76 26.05 7.21 -40.09
C ALA A 76 26.75 7.60 -41.41
N HIS A 77 27.86 8.35 -41.35
CA HIS A 77 28.63 8.69 -42.56
C HIS A 77 29.24 7.48 -43.27
N ARG A 78 29.70 6.45 -42.52
CA ARG A 78 30.19 5.21 -43.13
C ARG A 78 29.09 4.41 -43.81
N TYR A 79 27.87 4.41 -43.26
CA TYR A 79 26.71 3.77 -43.87
C TYR A 79 26.26 4.49 -45.15
N GLU A 80 26.17 5.82 -45.12
CA GLU A 80 25.91 6.66 -46.32
C GLU A 80 26.94 6.39 -47.43
N ALA A 81 28.23 6.41 -47.10
CA ALA A 81 29.30 6.15 -48.07
C ALA A 81 29.21 4.72 -48.65
N TRP A 82 29.00 3.70 -47.80
CA TRP A 82 28.82 2.33 -48.25
C TRP A 82 27.58 2.17 -49.14
N ARG A 83 26.45 2.79 -48.79
CA ARG A 83 25.22 2.78 -49.58
C ARG A 83 25.44 3.38 -50.97
N LEU A 84 26.16 4.51 -51.06
CA LEU A 84 26.47 5.18 -52.32
C LEU A 84 27.44 4.38 -53.20
N ASP A 85 28.44 3.72 -52.61
CA ASP A 85 29.33 2.84 -53.37
C ASP A 85 28.63 1.53 -53.78
N ALA A 86 27.73 1.00 -52.94
CA ALA A 86 26.89 -0.13 -53.29
C ALA A 86 25.93 0.21 -54.45
N SER A 87 25.27 1.37 -54.43
CA SER A 87 24.40 1.77 -55.55
C SER A 87 25.19 1.94 -56.85
N ARG A 88 26.34 2.63 -56.81
CA ARG A 88 27.27 2.76 -57.97
C ARG A 88 27.88 1.44 -58.44
N TRP A 89 27.83 0.39 -57.62
CA TRP A 89 28.22 -0.97 -58.01
C TRP A 89 27.06 -1.69 -58.68
N PHE A 90 25.84 -1.61 -58.11
CA PHE A 90 24.63 -2.13 -58.75
C PHE A 90 24.32 -1.46 -60.10
N ASP A 91 24.48 -0.14 -60.22
CA ASP A 91 24.28 0.59 -61.49
C ASP A 91 25.24 0.14 -62.61
N ARG A 92 26.38 -0.48 -62.26
CA ARG A 92 27.32 -1.10 -63.22
C ARG A 92 26.97 -2.54 -63.58
N ILE A 93 26.05 -3.17 -62.85
CA ILE A 93 25.58 -4.53 -63.11
C ILE A 93 24.23 -4.43 -63.82
N ASP A 94 24.29 -4.43 -65.14
CA ASP A 94 23.13 -4.63 -66.03
C ASP A 94 22.55 -6.05 -65.82
N LEU A 95 21.70 -6.17 -64.79
CA LEU A 95 21.05 -7.37 -64.26
C LEU A 95 19.86 -7.83 -65.11
N ALA A 96 19.28 -6.90 -65.87
CA ALA A 96 18.13 -7.13 -66.75
C ALA A 96 18.37 -6.46 -68.13
N PRO A 97 19.37 -6.93 -68.90
CA PRO A 97 19.58 -6.46 -70.27
C PRO A 97 18.35 -6.82 -71.11
N ASP A 98 17.98 -5.95 -72.05
CA ASP A 98 16.86 -6.22 -72.94
C ASP A 98 17.14 -7.47 -73.81
N LEU A 99 16.18 -8.39 -73.85
CA LEU A 99 16.24 -9.64 -74.60
C LEU A 99 15.67 -9.50 -76.02
N ALA A 100 15.10 -8.34 -76.36
CA ALA A 100 14.68 -7.99 -77.72
C ALA A 100 15.84 -7.46 -78.59
N GLU A 101 16.97 -7.05 -77.98
CA GLU A 101 18.15 -6.51 -78.68
C GLU A 101 19.29 -7.54 -78.78
N ASP A 102 20.14 -7.41 -79.81
CA ASP A 102 21.38 -8.18 -80.03
C ASP A 102 21.26 -9.70 -79.79
N ILE A 103 20.20 -10.31 -80.32
CA ILE A 103 19.87 -11.74 -80.16
C ILE A 103 21.06 -12.62 -80.57
N GLY A 104 21.49 -13.50 -79.67
CA GLY A 104 22.65 -14.38 -79.86
C GLY A 104 24.00 -13.78 -79.43
N SER A 105 24.07 -12.51 -79.04
CA SER A 105 25.28 -11.91 -78.47
C SER A 105 25.62 -12.47 -77.08
N ARG A 106 26.86 -12.24 -76.61
CA ARG A 106 27.26 -12.59 -75.24
C ARG A 106 26.47 -11.82 -74.18
N ARG A 107 25.98 -10.60 -74.48
CA ARG A 107 25.13 -9.80 -73.58
C ARG A 107 23.75 -10.45 -73.46
N TRP A 108 23.16 -10.82 -74.60
CA TRP A 108 21.88 -11.51 -74.68
C TRP A 108 21.89 -12.87 -73.97
N LEU A 109 22.93 -13.70 -74.20
CA LEU A 109 23.10 -14.99 -73.50
C LEU A 109 23.26 -14.82 -71.98
N ARG A 110 23.94 -13.76 -71.51
CA ARG A 110 24.02 -13.44 -70.08
C ARG A 110 22.64 -13.06 -69.52
N GLY A 111 21.88 -12.26 -70.25
CA GLY A 111 20.50 -11.88 -69.91
C GLY A 111 19.54 -13.06 -69.83
N LEU A 112 19.62 -13.97 -70.80
CA LEU A 112 18.82 -15.18 -70.81
C LEU A 112 19.18 -16.08 -69.61
N GLY A 113 20.47 -16.19 -69.30
CA GLY A 113 20.96 -16.89 -68.11
C GLY A 113 20.45 -16.29 -66.80
N THR A 114 20.46 -14.95 -66.65
CA THR A 114 19.90 -14.29 -65.45
C THR A 114 18.38 -14.43 -65.37
N MET A 115 17.65 -14.36 -66.49
CA MET A 115 16.20 -14.59 -66.52
C MET A 115 15.84 -16.01 -66.08
N VAL A 116 16.51 -17.03 -66.64
CA VAL A 116 16.26 -18.44 -66.27
C VAL A 116 16.66 -18.71 -64.81
N GLY A 117 17.79 -18.15 -64.35
CA GLY A 117 18.23 -18.28 -62.96
C GLY A 117 17.24 -17.65 -61.97
N LEU A 118 16.77 -16.43 -62.23
CA LEU A 118 15.77 -15.76 -61.39
C LEU A 118 14.40 -16.48 -61.44
N GLY A 119 14.01 -17.02 -62.59
CA GLY A 119 12.81 -17.85 -62.73
C GLY A 119 12.89 -19.14 -61.90
N PHE A 120 14.06 -19.80 -61.89
CA PHE A 120 14.28 -20.99 -61.07
C PHE A 120 14.25 -20.68 -59.57
N VAL A 121 14.82 -19.54 -59.15
CA VAL A 121 14.72 -19.05 -57.77
C VAL A 121 13.27 -18.74 -57.41
N ALA A 122 12.51 -18.06 -58.28
CA ALA A 122 11.10 -17.75 -58.04
C ALA A 122 10.23 -19.02 -57.88
N LEU A 123 10.53 -20.09 -58.63
CA LEU A 123 9.89 -21.40 -58.48
C LEU A 123 10.34 -22.13 -57.22
N ALA A 124 11.61 -22.04 -56.83
CA ALA A 124 12.12 -22.63 -55.59
C ALA A 124 11.57 -21.95 -54.31
N PHE A 125 11.18 -20.69 -54.41
CA PHE A 125 10.46 -19.94 -53.37
C PHE A 125 8.94 -19.89 -53.61
N TRP A 126 8.40 -20.71 -54.50
CA TRP A 126 6.95 -20.84 -54.65
C TRP A 126 6.35 -21.39 -53.36
N PRO A 127 5.34 -20.73 -52.75
CA PRO A 127 4.80 -21.17 -51.48
C PRO A 127 4.08 -22.51 -51.63
N ASP A 128 4.42 -23.46 -50.76
CA ASP A 128 3.72 -24.75 -50.72
C ASP A 128 2.28 -24.54 -50.24
N LEU A 129 1.32 -25.09 -50.99
CA LEU A 129 -0.10 -25.03 -50.68
C LEU A 129 -0.53 -26.19 -49.75
N THR A 130 0.40 -26.69 -48.94
CA THR A 130 0.09 -27.59 -47.82
C THR A 130 -1.00 -26.97 -46.94
N PRO A 131 -2.16 -27.64 -46.76
CA PRO A 131 -3.19 -27.14 -45.87
C PRO A 131 -2.64 -27.09 -44.45
N LEU A 132 -2.71 -25.92 -43.82
CA LEU A 132 -2.41 -25.74 -42.40
C LEU A 132 -3.41 -26.58 -41.59
N GLU A 133 -2.95 -27.73 -41.08
CA GLU A 133 -3.72 -28.56 -40.15
C GLU A 133 -3.91 -27.79 -38.83
N ALA A 134 -4.98 -27.00 -38.78
CA ALA A 134 -5.46 -26.42 -37.54
C ALA A 134 -5.87 -27.56 -36.59
N ARG A 135 -5.27 -27.58 -35.40
CA ARG A 135 -5.62 -28.54 -34.35
C ARG A 135 -7.14 -28.52 -34.13
N PRO A 136 -7.85 -29.66 -34.21
CA PRO A 136 -9.30 -29.67 -34.23
C PRO A 136 -9.89 -28.98 -33.00
N ALA A 137 -10.92 -28.17 -33.20
CA ALA A 137 -11.53 -27.32 -32.17
C ALA A 137 -12.15 -28.10 -30.99
N MET A 138 -12.35 -29.41 -31.15
CA MET A 138 -12.72 -30.33 -30.08
C MET A 138 -11.63 -31.39 -29.92
N PRO A 139 -11.20 -31.70 -28.68
CA PRO A 139 -10.27 -32.79 -28.43
C PRO A 139 -10.93 -34.13 -28.80
N GLN A 140 -10.39 -34.80 -29.82
CA GLN A 140 -10.82 -36.14 -30.20
C GLN A 140 -10.15 -37.16 -29.26
N SER A 141 -10.78 -37.45 -28.12
CA SER A 141 -10.52 -38.70 -27.41
C SER A 141 -11.22 -39.86 -28.10
N ASP A 142 -10.79 -41.09 -27.81
CA ASP A 142 -11.41 -42.32 -28.35
C ASP A 142 -12.92 -42.39 -28.02
N ASP A 143 -13.33 -41.86 -26.87
CA ASP A 143 -14.74 -41.70 -26.48
C ASP A 143 -15.56 -40.87 -27.50
N VAL A 144 -15.00 -39.74 -27.96
CA VAL A 144 -15.67 -38.84 -28.92
C VAL A 144 -15.73 -39.47 -30.31
N GLN A 145 -14.69 -40.21 -30.72
CA GLN A 145 -14.71 -40.96 -31.97
C GLN A 145 -15.67 -42.18 -31.92
N GLY A 146 -15.88 -42.77 -30.74
CA GLY A 146 -16.92 -43.78 -30.53
C GLY A 146 -18.33 -43.19 -30.64
N GLU A 147 -18.56 -42.03 -30.01
CA GLU A 147 -19.85 -41.33 -30.09
C GLU A 147 -20.18 -40.90 -31.53
N LEU A 148 -19.21 -40.33 -32.26
CA LEU A 148 -19.39 -39.97 -33.67
C LEU A 148 -19.72 -41.20 -34.54
N ARG A 149 -19.00 -42.32 -34.41
CA ARG A 149 -19.31 -43.57 -35.13
C ARG A 149 -20.73 -44.06 -34.87
N SER A 150 -21.24 -43.90 -33.65
CA SER A 150 -22.61 -44.30 -33.30
C SER A 150 -23.72 -43.42 -33.87
N GLN A 151 -23.38 -42.21 -34.31
CA GLN A 151 -24.31 -41.27 -34.94
C GLN A 151 -24.26 -41.33 -36.48
N MET A 152 -23.30 -42.06 -37.05
CA MET A 152 -23.22 -42.27 -38.50
C MET A 152 -24.20 -43.34 -38.96
N ILE A 153 -24.97 -43.04 -40.02
CA ILE A 153 -25.84 -44.01 -40.68
C ILE A 153 -24.98 -44.93 -41.56
N LEU A 154 -24.47 -46.02 -40.97
CA LEU A 154 -23.64 -47.03 -41.61
C LEU A 154 -24.22 -48.44 -41.41
N PRO A 155 -24.06 -49.37 -42.36
CA PRO A 155 -24.38 -50.78 -42.15
C PRO A 155 -23.52 -51.40 -41.03
N LEU A 156 -24.11 -52.28 -40.21
CA LEU A 156 -23.41 -53.03 -39.15
C LEU A 156 -22.14 -53.76 -39.66
N ALA A 157 -22.18 -54.29 -40.88
CA ALA A 157 -21.04 -54.94 -41.54
C ALA A 157 -19.82 -54.03 -41.79
N LEU A 158 -19.98 -52.70 -41.69
CA LEU A 158 -18.91 -51.71 -41.86
C LEU A 158 -18.49 -51.06 -40.54
N GLY A 159 -18.76 -51.71 -39.40
CA GLY A 159 -18.30 -51.26 -38.08
C GLY A 159 -19.17 -50.20 -37.41
N ALA A 160 -20.46 -50.12 -37.76
CA ALA A 160 -21.42 -49.35 -36.99
C ALA A 160 -21.59 -49.96 -35.58
N ASP A 161 -21.47 -49.15 -34.54
CA ASP A 161 -21.61 -49.54 -33.14
C ASP A 161 -22.80 -48.82 -32.50
N SER A 162 -23.52 -49.51 -31.63
CA SER A 162 -24.49 -48.88 -30.74
C SER A 162 -23.73 -48.19 -29.61
N GLY A 163 -23.39 -46.91 -29.84
CA GLY A 163 -22.62 -46.11 -28.89
C GLY A 163 -23.28 -45.95 -27.52
N ARG A 164 -22.65 -45.16 -26.65
CA ARG A 164 -22.97 -45.05 -25.20
C ARG A 164 -24.43 -44.71 -24.86
N ARG A 165 -25.26 -44.34 -25.83
CA ARG A 165 -26.73 -44.24 -25.73
C ARG A 165 -27.38 -45.07 -26.83
N MET A 166 -27.87 -46.27 -26.49
CA MET A 166 -28.88 -46.93 -27.34
C MET A 166 -30.12 -46.05 -27.42
N GLY A 167 -30.68 -45.89 -28.62
CA GLY A 167 -32.06 -45.43 -28.79
C GLY A 167 -33.02 -46.40 -28.08
N PRO A 168 -34.18 -45.92 -27.57
CA PRO A 168 -35.11 -46.77 -26.81
C PRO A 168 -35.66 -47.89 -27.69
N THR A 169 -35.19 -49.12 -27.44
CA THR A 169 -35.75 -50.35 -28.02
C THR A 169 -36.90 -50.87 -27.14
N ALA A 170 -37.65 -51.86 -27.63
CA ALA A 170 -38.71 -52.51 -26.85
C ALA A 170 -38.22 -53.21 -25.56
N ALA A 171 -36.90 -53.37 -25.37
CA ALA A 171 -36.28 -53.89 -24.15
C ALA A 171 -35.97 -52.79 -23.10
N VAL A 172 -36.12 -51.51 -23.44
CA VAL A 172 -35.83 -50.39 -22.52
C VAL A 172 -37.05 -50.09 -21.66
N ILE A 173 -36.97 -50.44 -20.37
CA ILE A 173 -37.96 -50.03 -19.38
C ILE A 173 -37.64 -48.60 -18.92
N PRO A 174 -38.55 -47.62 -19.07
CA PRO A 174 -38.32 -46.27 -18.55
C PRO A 174 -38.23 -46.31 -17.02
N LEU A 175 -37.13 -45.81 -16.47
CA LEU A 175 -36.97 -45.63 -15.03
C LEU A 175 -38.04 -44.65 -14.53
N LYS A 176 -38.85 -45.07 -13.55
CA LYS A 176 -39.89 -44.22 -12.94
C LYS A 176 -39.34 -42.94 -12.29
N SER A 177 -38.06 -42.95 -11.92
CA SER A 177 -37.30 -41.80 -11.45
C SER A 177 -35.80 -42.03 -11.72
N ALA A 178 -35.04 -40.96 -11.86
CA ALA A 178 -33.59 -41.06 -11.89
C ALA A 178 -33.06 -41.54 -10.52
N PRO A 179 -32.02 -42.41 -10.49
CA PRO A 179 -31.43 -42.85 -9.23
C PRO A 179 -30.78 -41.66 -8.51
N GLU A 180 -31.30 -41.32 -7.32
CA GLU A 180 -30.73 -40.26 -6.49
C GLU A 180 -29.38 -40.68 -5.89
N ARG A 181 -28.44 -39.73 -5.76
CA ARG A 181 -27.18 -39.97 -5.04
C ARG A 181 -27.47 -40.26 -3.56
N PRO A 182 -26.81 -41.27 -2.95
CA PRO A 182 -27.01 -41.58 -1.53
C PRO A 182 -26.55 -40.43 -0.63
N GLN A 183 -25.44 -39.78 -0.97
CA GLN A 183 -24.92 -38.60 -0.29
C GLN A 183 -24.64 -37.47 -1.27
N ILE A 184 -24.67 -36.22 -0.78
CA ILE A 184 -24.31 -35.02 -1.54
C ILE A 184 -23.36 -34.19 -0.69
N ALA A 185 -22.11 -34.06 -1.12
CA ALA A 185 -21.16 -33.09 -0.59
C ALA A 185 -21.29 -31.77 -1.35
N MET A 186 -21.34 -30.65 -0.64
CA MET A 186 -21.37 -29.30 -1.21
C MET A 186 -20.73 -28.28 -0.26
N VAL A 187 -20.23 -27.18 -0.81
CA VAL A 187 -19.80 -26.02 -0.02
C VAL A 187 -20.92 -24.98 -0.05
N VAL A 188 -21.33 -24.50 1.11
CA VAL A 188 -22.34 -23.43 1.25
C VAL A 188 -21.68 -22.19 1.87
N THR A 189 -22.14 -21.00 1.48
CA THR A 189 -21.60 -19.73 2.00
C THR A 189 -22.69 -18.96 2.73
N LEU A 190 -22.39 -18.47 3.92
CA LEU A 190 -23.27 -17.56 4.67
C LEU A 190 -23.30 -16.19 4.00
N ALA A 191 -24.41 -15.81 3.38
CA ALA A 191 -24.52 -14.53 2.68
C ALA A 191 -24.74 -13.35 3.66
N PRO A 192 -24.32 -12.11 3.32
CA PRO A 192 -24.62 -10.93 4.13
C PRO A 192 -26.14 -10.74 4.33
N GLY A 193 -26.57 -10.61 5.59
CA GLY A 193 -27.99 -10.50 5.96
C GLY A 193 -28.77 -11.82 5.96
N ASP A 194 -28.14 -12.94 5.63
CA ASP A 194 -28.74 -14.28 5.74
C ASP A 194 -28.51 -14.88 7.14
N SER A 195 -29.42 -15.73 7.60
CA SER A 195 -29.25 -16.48 8.85
C SER A 195 -28.65 -17.85 8.59
N PHE A 196 -27.93 -18.41 9.57
CA PHE A 196 -27.43 -19.78 9.52
C PHE A 196 -28.54 -20.81 9.20
N ALA A 197 -29.73 -20.64 9.80
CA ALA A 197 -30.86 -21.52 9.59
C ALA A 197 -31.47 -21.41 8.17
N SER A 198 -31.59 -20.20 7.62
CA SER A 198 -32.10 -19.99 6.24
C SER A 198 -31.09 -20.45 5.19
N MET A 199 -29.79 -20.29 5.45
CA MET A 199 -28.71 -20.81 4.62
C MET A 199 -28.74 -22.35 4.54
N LEU A 200 -28.84 -23.06 5.67
CA LEU A 200 -28.98 -24.53 5.69
C LEU A 200 -30.30 -24.99 5.05
N ARG A 201 -31.41 -24.26 5.25
CA ARG A 201 -32.69 -24.55 4.59
C ARG A 201 -32.59 -24.45 3.07
N ARG A 202 -31.89 -23.42 2.55
CA ARG A 202 -31.61 -23.25 1.11
C ARG A 202 -30.71 -24.36 0.57
N ALA A 203 -29.82 -24.92 1.39
CA ALA A 203 -29.01 -26.10 1.06
C ALA A 203 -29.82 -27.42 1.04
N GLY A 204 -31.09 -27.41 1.46
CA GLY A 204 -31.96 -28.59 1.46
C GLY A 204 -31.87 -29.47 2.71
N VAL A 205 -31.31 -28.94 3.82
CA VAL A 205 -31.21 -29.64 5.11
C VAL A 205 -32.59 -29.77 5.79
N ALA A 206 -32.84 -30.91 6.44
CA ALA A 206 -34.04 -31.16 7.22
C ALA A 206 -34.18 -30.22 8.43
N GLN A 207 -35.39 -29.68 8.66
CA GLN A 207 -35.66 -28.65 9.66
C GLN A 207 -35.22 -29.04 11.09
N GLY A 208 -35.42 -30.30 11.51
CA GLY A 208 -34.97 -30.79 12.83
C GLY A 208 -33.44 -30.87 12.98
N ASP A 209 -32.70 -31.06 11.89
CA ASP A 209 -31.24 -30.97 11.89
C ASP A 209 -30.76 -29.52 11.88
N ILE A 210 -31.48 -28.60 11.22
CA ILE A 210 -31.19 -27.16 11.25
C ILE A 210 -31.30 -26.63 12.69
N GLU A 211 -32.37 -26.99 13.40
CA GLU A 211 -32.57 -26.59 14.80
C GLU A 211 -31.49 -27.16 15.71
N ARG A 212 -31.17 -28.45 15.56
CA ARG A 212 -30.09 -29.10 16.33
C ARG A 212 -28.72 -28.52 16.03
N ALA A 213 -28.39 -28.28 14.75
CA ALA A 213 -27.13 -27.67 14.36
C ALA A 213 -26.99 -26.25 14.90
N SER A 214 -28.06 -25.45 14.81
CA SER A 214 -28.10 -24.08 15.36
C SER A 214 -27.90 -24.07 16.88
N ALA A 215 -28.55 -25.00 17.60
CA ALA A 215 -28.39 -25.16 19.04
C ALA A 215 -26.97 -25.60 19.44
N LEU A 216 -26.38 -26.55 18.71
CA LEU A 216 -25.01 -27.03 18.96
C LEU A 216 -23.97 -25.94 18.68
N VAL A 217 -24.05 -25.25 17.53
CA VAL A 217 -23.17 -24.13 17.20
C VAL A 217 -23.29 -23.02 18.25
N GLY A 218 -24.52 -22.71 18.68
CA GLY A 218 -24.82 -21.73 19.74
C GLY A 218 -24.17 -22.00 21.09
N GLN A 219 -23.76 -23.25 21.39
CA GLN A 219 -23.00 -23.58 22.60
C GLN A 219 -21.51 -23.23 22.52
N ALA A 220 -21.01 -22.88 21.33
CA ALA A 220 -19.60 -22.56 21.07
C ALA A 220 -19.39 -21.11 20.63
N VAL A 221 -20.25 -20.60 19.74
CA VAL A 221 -20.20 -19.23 19.20
C VAL A 221 -21.64 -18.76 19.00
N ALA A 222 -21.94 -17.49 19.31
CA ALA A 222 -23.26 -16.94 19.01
C ALA A 222 -23.47 -16.94 17.49
N VAL A 223 -24.62 -17.45 17.03
CA VAL A 223 -24.86 -17.70 15.59
C VAL A 223 -24.78 -16.41 14.75
N GLY A 224 -25.02 -15.24 15.35
CA GLY A 224 -24.85 -13.93 14.71
C GLY A 224 -23.41 -13.40 14.63
N ASP A 225 -22.46 -13.97 15.38
CA ASP A 225 -21.04 -13.59 15.35
C ASP A 225 -20.27 -14.28 14.21
N ILE A 226 -20.90 -15.26 13.54
CA ILE A 226 -20.31 -15.95 12.37
C ILE A 226 -20.25 -14.95 11.22
N ALA A 227 -19.04 -14.68 10.73
CA ALA A 227 -18.81 -13.67 9.70
C ALA A 227 -19.57 -14.00 8.38
N PRO A 228 -20.25 -13.01 7.77
CA PRO A 228 -20.71 -13.15 6.40
C PRO A 228 -19.54 -13.48 5.45
N GLY A 229 -19.77 -14.39 4.52
CA GLY A 229 -18.73 -14.96 3.66
C GLY A 229 -18.10 -16.24 4.20
N THR A 230 -18.39 -16.67 5.44
CA THR A 230 -17.94 -17.98 5.94
C THR A 230 -18.47 -19.11 5.06
N GLN A 231 -17.54 -19.90 4.53
CA GLN A 231 -17.79 -21.13 3.79
C GLN A 231 -17.92 -22.30 4.77
N MET A 232 -18.81 -23.24 4.45
CA MET A 232 -19.09 -24.42 5.26
C MET A 232 -19.21 -25.65 4.36
N ASP A 233 -18.47 -26.70 4.70
CA ASP A 233 -18.54 -27.99 4.03
C ASP A 233 -19.73 -28.78 4.59
N VAL A 234 -20.68 -29.10 3.72
CA VAL A 234 -21.93 -29.79 4.06
C VAL A 234 -21.97 -31.14 3.37
N LEU A 235 -22.13 -32.20 4.16
CA LEU A 235 -22.48 -33.53 3.67
C LEU A 235 -23.94 -33.80 4.01
N LEU A 236 -24.78 -33.97 2.98
CA LEU A 236 -26.17 -34.37 3.11
C LEU A 236 -26.30 -35.88 2.92
N GLY A 237 -27.02 -36.53 3.83
CA GLY A 237 -27.32 -37.95 3.78
C GLY A 237 -28.41 -38.32 2.77
N ARG A 238 -28.87 -39.57 2.86
CA ARG A 238 -29.94 -40.09 2.01
C ARG A 238 -31.28 -39.47 2.40
N ARG A 239 -32.00 -38.96 1.40
CA ARG A 239 -33.38 -38.48 1.52
C ARG A 239 -34.31 -39.60 2.03
N PRO A 240 -35.21 -39.35 3.01
CA PRO A 240 -36.11 -40.38 3.53
C PRO A 240 -37.21 -40.77 2.52
N ALA A 241 -37.97 -39.80 2.01
CA ALA A 241 -38.94 -40.00 0.91
C ALA A 241 -38.79 -38.96 -0.22
N PRO A 242 -39.22 -39.27 -1.47
CA PRO A 242 -39.12 -38.35 -2.62
C PRO A 242 -39.71 -36.97 -2.33
N GLY A 243 -38.95 -35.91 -2.66
CA GLY A 243 -39.35 -34.52 -2.41
C GLY A 243 -39.01 -33.98 -1.02
N GLU A 244 -38.69 -34.82 -0.03
CA GLU A 244 -38.36 -34.37 1.33
C GLU A 244 -36.96 -33.72 1.42
N PRO A 245 -36.69 -32.88 2.44
CA PRO A 245 -35.35 -32.44 2.79
C PRO A 245 -34.42 -33.62 3.14
N ARG A 246 -33.10 -33.40 3.03
CA ARG A 246 -32.09 -34.42 3.38
C ARG A 246 -31.58 -34.24 4.81
N PRO A 247 -31.28 -35.32 5.54
CA PRO A 247 -30.62 -35.22 6.83
C PRO A 247 -29.20 -34.67 6.66
N LEU A 248 -28.71 -33.98 7.68
CA LEU A 248 -27.32 -33.50 7.74
C LEU A 248 -26.42 -34.64 8.23
N ASP A 249 -25.48 -35.12 7.42
CA ASP A 249 -24.50 -36.13 7.84
C ASP A 249 -23.28 -35.46 8.50
N SER A 250 -22.75 -34.39 7.89
CA SER A 250 -21.74 -33.54 8.53
C SER A 250 -21.82 -32.08 8.09
N LEU A 251 -21.32 -31.20 8.96
CA LEU A 251 -21.13 -29.77 8.70
C LEU A 251 -19.81 -29.33 9.35
N ALA A 252 -18.83 -28.92 8.53
CA ALA A 252 -17.54 -28.41 9.02
C ALA A 252 -17.33 -26.97 8.55
N PHE A 253 -16.91 -26.07 9.44
CA PHE A 253 -16.59 -24.68 9.07
C PHE A 253 -15.70 -23.97 10.08
N ARG A 254 -14.99 -22.94 9.60
CA ARG A 254 -14.23 -22.03 10.46
C ARG A 254 -15.16 -20.98 11.07
N ALA A 255 -15.53 -21.19 12.33
CA ALA A 255 -16.43 -20.30 13.07
C ALA A 255 -15.73 -19.01 13.53
N ARG A 256 -14.45 -19.10 13.89
CA ARG A 256 -13.54 -17.97 14.16
C ARG A 256 -12.13 -18.30 13.66
N PHE A 257 -11.26 -17.30 13.61
CA PHE A 257 -9.86 -17.48 13.19
C PHE A 257 -9.07 -18.51 14.03
N ASP A 258 -9.48 -18.72 15.28
CA ASP A 258 -8.90 -19.65 16.26
C ASP A 258 -9.76 -20.92 16.50
N LEU A 259 -10.91 -21.05 15.84
CA LEU A 259 -11.90 -22.08 16.15
C LEU A 259 -12.62 -22.59 14.91
N GLU A 260 -12.44 -23.88 14.66
CA GLU A 260 -13.18 -24.65 13.67
C GLU A 260 -14.19 -25.57 14.37
N LEU A 261 -15.40 -25.60 13.83
CA LEU A 261 -16.51 -26.39 14.36
C LEU A 261 -16.87 -27.47 13.36
N GLU A 262 -17.00 -28.69 13.86
CA GLU A 262 -17.31 -29.88 13.07
C GLU A 262 -18.49 -30.58 13.74
N LEU A 263 -19.63 -30.62 13.05
CA LEU A 263 -20.81 -31.36 13.46
C LEU A 263 -20.84 -32.65 12.65
N ILE A 264 -20.90 -33.80 13.32
CA ILE A 264 -20.87 -35.12 12.68
C ILE A 264 -22.02 -35.97 13.21
N ARG A 265 -22.72 -36.67 12.32
CA ARG A 265 -23.65 -37.74 12.69
C ARG A 265 -22.88 -39.05 12.93
N PRO A 266 -23.14 -39.79 14.02
CA PRO A 266 -22.54 -41.10 14.25
C PRO A 266 -22.72 -42.05 13.05
N GLY A 267 -21.67 -42.77 12.68
CA GLY A 267 -21.64 -43.67 11.52
C GLY A 267 -21.07 -43.06 10.23
N VAL A 268 -20.97 -41.73 10.10
CA VAL A 268 -20.31 -41.10 8.94
C VAL A 268 -18.84 -41.55 8.85
N GLY A 269 -18.46 -42.09 7.69
CA GLY A 269 -17.10 -42.58 7.43
C GLY A 269 -16.73 -43.89 8.16
N VAL A 270 -17.65 -44.49 8.92
CA VAL A 270 -17.41 -45.76 9.61
C VAL A 270 -17.70 -46.92 8.66
N VAL A 271 -16.76 -47.85 8.55
CA VAL A 271 -16.89 -49.08 7.78
C VAL A 271 -16.80 -50.26 8.76
N THR A 272 -17.67 -51.25 8.61
CA THR A 272 -17.63 -52.49 9.40
C THR A 272 -16.40 -53.33 9.06
N ALA A 273 -16.12 -54.37 9.87
CA ALA A 273 -15.07 -55.34 9.56
C ALA A 273 -15.25 -56.01 8.18
N ASP A 274 -16.49 -56.13 7.72
CA ASP A 274 -16.87 -56.74 6.43
C ASP A 274 -16.77 -55.77 5.24
N GLY A 275 -16.23 -54.55 5.44
CA GLY A 275 -16.09 -53.55 4.39
C GLY A 275 -17.38 -52.80 4.03
N THR A 276 -18.49 -53.03 4.75
CA THR A 276 -19.76 -52.34 4.49
C THR A 276 -19.82 -50.99 5.22
N PRO A 277 -20.17 -49.87 4.54
CA PRO A 277 -20.36 -48.58 5.20
C PRO A 277 -21.55 -48.63 6.18
N VAL A 278 -21.33 -48.17 7.40
CA VAL A 278 -22.41 -48.03 8.39
C VAL A 278 -23.30 -46.87 7.99
N ALA A 279 -24.62 -47.07 7.95
CA ALA A 279 -25.57 -46.00 7.67
C ALA A 279 -25.54 -44.94 8.80
N PRO A 280 -25.27 -43.66 8.51
CA PRO A 280 -25.27 -42.61 9.53
C PRO A 280 -26.61 -42.52 10.26
N SER A 281 -26.58 -42.52 11.59
CA SER A 281 -27.79 -42.53 12.42
C SER A 281 -27.56 -41.89 13.79
N GLY A 282 -28.65 -41.57 14.49
CA GLY A 282 -28.60 -40.84 15.76
C GLY A 282 -28.41 -39.31 15.60
N PRO A 283 -28.25 -38.58 16.71
CA PRO A 283 -28.17 -37.12 16.72
C PRO A 283 -26.79 -36.61 16.26
N LEU A 284 -26.75 -35.40 15.70
CA LEU A 284 -25.50 -34.67 15.47
C LEU A 284 -24.74 -34.46 16.79
N ALA A 285 -23.42 -34.66 16.76
CA ALA A 285 -22.49 -34.34 17.84
C ALA A 285 -21.57 -33.19 17.40
N LEU A 286 -21.24 -32.27 18.33
CA LEU A 286 -20.31 -31.17 18.08
C LEU A 286 -18.90 -31.54 18.52
N LYS A 287 -17.94 -31.37 17.60
CA LYS A 287 -16.50 -31.42 17.84
C LYS A 287 -15.92 -30.02 17.64
N ARG A 288 -15.03 -29.61 18.54
CA ARG A 288 -14.42 -28.27 18.58
C ARG A 288 -12.92 -28.42 18.31
N ASN A 289 -12.47 -27.94 17.16
CA ASN A 289 -11.08 -27.96 16.74
C ASN A 289 -10.48 -26.57 17.03
N ILE A 290 -9.81 -26.42 18.17
CA ILE A 290 -9.12 -25.17 18.53
C ILE A 290 -7.82 -25.08 17.72
N ILE A 291 -7.65 -23.99 16.99
CA ILE A 291 -6.48 -23.76 16.14
C ILE A 291 -5.54 -22.80 16.86
N ARG A 292 -4.26 -23.16 16.95
CA ARG A 292 -3.24 -22.26 17.51
C ARG A 292 -3.08 -21.03 16.61
N VAL A 293 -3.19 -19.86 17.21
CA VAL A 293 -3.00 -18.56 16.55
C VAL A 293 -1.81 -17.84 17.17
N ASP A 294 -0.93 -17.32 16.32
CA ASP A 294 0.08 -16.32 16.67
C ASP A 294 -0.49 -14.92 16.43
N GLU A 295 -0.47 -14.07 17.46
CA GLU A 295 -0.95 -12.69 17.42
C GLU A 295 0.20 -11.66 17.42
N THR A 296 1.43 -12.09 17.14
CA THR A 296 2.61 -11.21 17.02
C THR A 296 2.33 -10.10 15.99
N PRO A 297 2.35 -8.81 16.37
CA PRO A 297 2.05 -7.72 15.45
C PRO A 297 3.05 -7.67 14.29
N LEU A 298 2.55 -7.32 13.11
CA LEU A 298 3.40 -7.17 11.93
C LEU A 298 3.97 -5.75 11.91
N ARG A 299 5.28 -5.64 12.14
CA ARG A 299 6.06 -4.42 11.88
C ARG A 299 6.65 -4.45 10.46
N VAL A 300 6.45 -3.35 9.74
CA VAL A 300 7.06 -3.10 8.42
C VAL A 300 7.74 -1.73 8.46
N ARG A 301 8.99 -1.67 7.99
CA ARG A 301 9.79 -0.45 7.92
C ARG A 301 10.42 -0.33 6.53
N GLY A 302 10.54 0.89 5.99
CA GLY A 302 11.16 1.09 4.68
C GLY A 302 11.12 2.54 4.17
N PRO A 303 11.81 2.84 3.06
CA PRO A 303 11.90 4.20 2.53
C PRO A 303 10.56 4.68 1.95
N VAL A 304 10.26 5.97 2.13
CA VAL A 304 9.05 6.61 1.59
C VAL A 304 9.03 6.58 0.06
N GLY A 305 10.17 6.81 -0.60
CA GLY A 305 10.27 6.81 -2.06
C GLY A 305 9.41 7.88 -2.73
N SER A 306 8.96 7.63 -3.97
CA SER A 306 8.17 8.60 -4.74
C SER A 306 6.70 8.71 -4.32
N SER A 307 6.19 7.77 -3.53
CA SER A 307 4.83 7.78 -3.00
C SER A 307 4.73 6.84 -1.81
N LEU A 308 4.51 7.40 -0.62
CA LEU A 308 4.38 6.67 0.64
C LEU A 308 3.38 5.50 0.55
N TYR A 309 2.21 5.76 -0.06
CA TYR A 309 1.20 4.73 -0.29
C TYR A 309 1.74 3.55 -1.11
N ARG A 310 2.45 3.81 -2.22
CA ARG A 310 3.00 2.75 -3.08
C ARG A 310 4.09 1.97 -2.38
N SER A 311 5.01 2.64 -1.69
CA SER A 311 6.13 2.01 -0.99
C SER A 311 5.64 1.08 0.13
N MET A 312 4.64 1.51 0.91
CA MET A 312 4.02 0.66 1.94
C MET A 312 3.27 -0.54 1.33
N ARG A 313 2.54 -0.34 0.22
CA ARG A 313 1.86 -1.44 -0.48
C ARG A 313 2.84 -2.45 -1.07
N GLN A 314 3.97 -2.00 -1.61
CA GLN A 314 5.06 -2.85 -2.11
C GLN A 314 5.74 -3.62 -0.97
N ALA A 315 5.85 -3.03 0.22
CA ALA A 315 6.34 -3.70 1.44
C ALA A 315 5.30 -4.65 2.09
N GLY A 316 4.18 -4.95 1.42
CA GLY A 316 3.19 -5.93 1.86
C GLY A 316 2.11 -5.41 2.83
N VAL A 317 2.09 -4.11 3.14
CA VAL A 317 1.09 -3.55 4.06
C VAL A 317 -0.32 -3.54 3.43
N PRO A 318 -1.38 -4.00 4.12
CA PRO A 318 -2.76 -3.94 3.62
C PRO A 318 -3.24 -2.51 3.30
N ALA A 319 -4.03 -2.34 2.24
CA ALA A 319 -4.47 -1.01 1.80
C ALA A 319 -5.26 -0.23 2.86
N SER A 320 -6.10 -0.91 3.66
CA SER A 320 -6.83 -0.33 4.79
C SER A 320 -5.89 0.25 5.86
N ALA A 321 -4.84 -0.49 6.23
CA ALA A 321 -3.85 -0.04 7.20
C ALA A 321 -2.99 1.12 6.66
N VAL A 322 -2.66 1.13 5.36
CA VAL A 322 -1.99 2.28 4.72
C VAL A 322 -2.88 3.52 4.77
N GLN A 323 -4.17 3.41 4.43
CA GLN A 323 -5.11 4.53 4.49
C GLN A 323 -5.28 5.08 5.91
N GLU A 324 -5.38 4.19 6.91
CA GLU A 324 -5.47 4.58 8.32
C GLU A 324 -4.17 5.27 8.81
N TYR A 325 -3.01 4.77 8.38
CA TYR A 325 -1.71 5.37 8.68
C TYR A 325 -1.59 6.79 8.10
N LEU A 326 -1.93 6.96 6.81
CA LEU A 326 -1.86 8.27 6.15
C LEU A 326 -2.80 9.29 6.82
N LYS A 327 -4.06 8.90 7.09
CA LYS A 327 -5.04 9.73 7.80
C LYS A 327 -4.57 10.13 9.21
N THR A 328 -3.86 9.24 9.88
CA THR A 328 -3.34 9.47 11.24
C THR A 328 -2.14 10.42 11.23
N LEU A 329 -1.29 10.34 10.21
CA LEU A 329 -0.08 11.15 10.06
C LEU A 329 -0.40 12.58 9.59
N ASP A 330 -1.32 12.73 8.63
CA ASP A 330 -1.84 14.00 8.09
C ASP A 330 -2.47 14.90 9.18
N ALA A 331 -3.00 14.30 10.25
CA ALA A 331 -3.52 15.03 11.40
C ALA A 331 -2.45 15.74 12.26
N GLN A 332 -1.14 15.49 12.00
CA GLN A 332 -0.03 16.00 12.81
C GLN A 332 1.07 16.72 12.01
N ILE A 333 1.31 16.33 10.75
CA ILE A 333 2.35 16.92 9.88
C ILE A 333 1.81 17.24 8.48
N ASP A 334 2.32 18.31 7.87
CA ASP A 334 2.02 18.68 6.48
C ASP A 334 2.83 17.74 5.55
N MET A 335 2.20 16.64 5.14
CA MET A 335 2.88 15.59 4.37
C MET A 335 3.52 16.07 3.07
N GLU A 336 2.97 17.09 2.40
CA GLU A 336 3.52 17.58 1.12
C GLU A 336 4.83 18.37 1.31
N ARG A 337 5.03 18.94 2.50
CA ARG A 337 6.19 19.81 2.82
C ARG A 337 7.22 19.13 3.72
N GLU A 338 6.76 18.28 4.61
CA GLU A 338 7.57 17.72 5.69
C GLU A 338 8.09 16.32 5.42
N VAL A 339 7.56 15.61 4.41
CA VAL A 339 7.94 14.23 4.09
C VAL A 339 8.69 14.18 2.76
N ARG A 340 9.87 13.57 2.77
CA ARG A 340 10.78 13.43 1.62
C ARG A 340 10.91 11.98 1.18
N ALA A 341 11.29 11.77 -0.07
CA ALA A 341 11.54 10.43 -0.62
C ALA A 341 12.68 9.66 0.09
N SER A 342 13.58 10.38 0.78
CA SER A 342 14.68 9.87 1.59
C SER A 342 14.27 9.40 2.99
N ASP A 343 13.08 9.76 3.45
CA ASP A 343 12.61 9.48 4.80
C ASP A 343 12.18 8.01 4.91
N GLU A 344 12.01 7.52 6.13
CA GLU A 344 11.67 6.12 6.40
C GLU A 344 10.38 6.01 7.20
N PHE A 345 9.44 5.19 6.74
CA PHE A 345 8.21 4.89 7.48
C PHE A 345 8.42 3.67 8.38
N ASP A 346 7.76 3.64 9.53
CA ASP A 346 7.70 2.52 10.47
C ASP A 346 6.23 2.31 10.85
N ILE A 347 5.63 1.20 10.44
CA ILE A 347 4.23 0.87 10.67
C ILE A 347 4.12 -0.46 11.41
N ILE A 348 3.30 -0.49 12.46
CA ILE A 348 2.96 -1.73 13.17
C ILE A 348 1.44 -1.90 13.14
N ILE A 349 1.00 -3.06 12.66
CA ILE A 349 -0.41 -3.43 12.58
C ILE A 349 -0.67 -4.68 13.42
N ALA A 350 -1.89 -4.80 13.96
CA ALA A 350 -2.35 -6.06 14.51
C ALA A 350 -2.30 -7.12 13.41
N TYR A 351 -1.78 -8.31 13.72
CA TYR A 351 -1.64 -9.40 12.77
C TYR A 351 -1.91 -10.70 13.48
N ARG A 352 -2.64 -11.60 12.82
CA ARG A 352 -2.96 -12.92 13.33
C ARG A 352 -2.63 -13.96 12.28
N ARG A 353 -2.00 -15.05 12.70
CA ARG A 353 -1.66 -16.18 11.83
C ARG A 353 -2.06 -17.48 12.50
N ALA A 354 -2.86 -18.28 11.81
CA ALA A 354 -3.25 -19.60 12.27
C ALA A 354 -2.17 -20.64 11.91
N ALA A 355 -2.06 -21.70 12.71
CA ALA A 355 -1.19 -22.85 12.40
C ALA A 355 -1.55 -23.51 11.04
N THR A 356 -2.80 -23.40 10.61
CA THR A 356 -3.32 -23.82 9.29
C THR A 356 -2.76 -22.99 8.11
N GLY A 357 -1.98 -21.94 8.37
CA GLY A 357 -1.34 -21.10 7.35
C GLY A 357 -2.12 -19.83 6.99
N GLU A 358 -3.38 -19.71 7.41
CA GLU A 358 -4.21 -18.51 7.25
C GLU A 358 -3.61 -17.29 7.97
N ARG A 359 -3.86 -16.10 7.40
CA ARG A 359 -3.28 -14.82 7.81
C ARG A 359 -4.34 -13.74 7.78
N GLN A 360 -4.52 -13.03 8.89
CA GLN A 360 -5.44 -11.92 9.02
C GLN A 360 -4.69 -10.69 9.54
N ALA A 361 -4.63 -9.65 8.72
CA ALA A 361 -4.21 -8.33 9.19
C ALA A 361 -5.40 -7.59 9.82
N GLY A 362 -5.12 -6.84 10.89
CA GLY A 362 -6.08 -6.04 11.63
C GLY A 362 -5.74 -4.55 11.61
N GLN A 363 -6.16 -3.85 12.66
CA GLN A 363 -6.05 -2.39 12.81
C GLN A 363 -4.60 -1.89 12.92
N LEU A 364 -4.37 -0.64 12.55
CA LEU A 364 -3.12 0.07 12.83
C LEU A 364 -2.90 0.20 14.35
N LEU A 365 -1.70 -0.11 14.84
CA LEU A 365 -1.30 0.06 16.25
C LEU A 365 -0.32 1.22 16.42
N TYR A 366 0.61 1.39 15.47
CA TYR A 366 1.64 2.42 15.51
C TYR A 366 1.94 2.96 14.10
N ALA A 367 2.09 4.27 14.02
CA ALA A 367 2.54 5.00 12.84
C ALA A 367 3.72 5.89 13.22
N GLY A 368 4.90 5.60 12.69
CA GLY A 368 6.11 6.40 12.85
C GLY A 368 6.70 6.83 11.51
N ILE A 369 7.29 8.01 11.48
CA ILE A 369 8.12 8.45 10.34
C ILE A 369 9.43 9.07 10.83
N ASP A 370 10.53 8.59 10.27
CA ASP A 370 11.90 9.00 10.56
C ASP A 370 12.42 9.87 9.41
N ARG A 371 12.85 11.09 9.75
CA ARG A 371 13.12 12.18 8.79
C ARG A 371 14.60 12.58 8.76
N GLY A 372 15.48 11.59 8.92
CA GLY A 372 16.92 11.73 8.66
C GLY A 372 17.61 12.86 9.42
N GLY A 373 17.38 12.96 10.74
CA GLY A 373 17.98 13.99 11.60
C GLY A 373 17.02 15.10 12.07
N LEU A 374 15.79 15.12 11.58
CA LEU A 374 14.68 15.89 12.15
C LEU A 374 13.89 15.06 13.19
N SER A 375 12.96 15.69 13.91
CA SER A 375 12.14 14.99 14.93
C SER A 375 11.31 13.85 14.32
N THR A 376 11.49 12.65 14.87
CA THR A 376 10.67 11.47 14.53
C THR A 376 9.26 11.66 15.07
N THR A 377 8.26 11.75 14.19
CA THR A 377 6.85 11.73 14.60
C THR A 377 6.47 10.28 14.90
N GLN A 378 5.94 10.01 16.09
CA GLN A 378 5.63 8.66 16.59
C GLN A 378 4.24 8.65 17.20
N LEU A 379 3.28 8.01 16.53
CA LEU A 379 1.87 7.98 16.90
C LEU A 379 1.46 6.55 17.28
N MET A 380 0.91 6.37 18.48
CA MET A 380 0.43 5.07 18.96
C MET A 380 -1.07 5.13 19.25
N ARG A 381 -1.80 4.07 18.89
CA ARG A 381 -3.20 3.89 19.27
C ARG A 381 -3.30 3.63 20.78
N TRP A 382 -4.18 4.35 21.47
CA TRP A 382 -4.41 4.21 22.90
C TRP A 382 -5.87 4.42 23.31
N GLY A 383 -6.26 3.84 24.44
CA GLY A 383 -7.61 3.91 25.02
C GLY A 383 -8.65 3.06 24.28
N GLY A 384 -9.82 2.87 24.91
CA GLY A 384 -10.91 2.06 24.36
C GLY A 384 -11.57 2.65 23.10
N GLU A 385 -11.47 3.97 22.89
CA GLU A 385 -11.87 4.64 21.64
C GLU A 385 -10.83 4.50 20.51
N GLY A 386 -9.65 3.94 20.80
CA GLY A 386 -8.60 3.72 19.81
C GLY A 386 -8.09 5.00 19.14
N ARG A 387 -7.95 6.10 19.90
CA ARG A 387 -7.39 7.37 19.40
C ARG A 387 -5.87 7.27 19.26
N PHE A 388 -5.28 8.04 18.35
CA PHE A 388 -3.83 8.12 18.21
C PHE A 388 -3.25 9.28 19.01
N TYR A 389 -2.15 9.02 19.70
CA TYR A 389 -1.46 10.00 20.53
C TYR A 389 0.04 10.05 20.17
N GLU A 390 0.60 11.26 20.12
CA GLU A 390 2.00 11.48 19.76
C GLU A 390 2.93 11.30 20.97
N ALA A 391 3.92 10.42 20.85
CA ALA A 391 4.80 10.04 21.96
C ALA A 391 5.62 11.20 22.56
N SER A 392 5.86 12.25 21.77
CA SER A 392 6.55 13.50 22.16
C SER A 392 5.65 14.42 23.00
N GLY A 393 4.39 14.63 22.59
CA GLY A 393 3.43 15.52 23.28
C GLY A 393 2.67 14.86 24.43
N VAL A 394 2.68 13.53 24.52
CA VAL A 394 2.02 12.76 25.58
C VAL A 394 2.71 12.96 26.93
N GLY A 395 1.98 13.62 27.86
CA GLY A 395 2.48 13.99 29.18
C GLY A 395 2.84 15.48 29.32
N GLU A 396 2.90 16.25 28.23
CA GLU A 396 3.24 17.68 28.30
C GLU A 396 2.10 18.54 28.87
N GLN A 397 2.35 19.22 29.99
CA GLN A 397 1.55 20.37 30.40
C GLN A 397 2.12 21.66 29.80
N ARG A 398 1.64 22.08 28.62
CA ARG A 398 2.07 23.36 28.03
C ARG A 398 1.40 24.51 28.79
N ARG A 399 2.16 25.13 29.69
CA ARG A 399 1.78 26.34 30.42
C ARG A 399 2.05 27.56 29.54
N GLY A 400 1.01 28.21 29.04
CA GLY A 400 1.16 29.46 28.30
C GLY A 400 0.01 29.79 27.36
N LEU A 401 -0.38 31.07 27.35
CA LEU A 401 -1.15 31.68 26.26
C LEU A 401 -0.39 31.52 24.94
N LEU A 402 -1.10 31.20 23.86
CA LEU A 402 -0.58 31.48 22.52
C LEU A 402 -0.54 33.01 22.34
N ALA A 403 0.55 33.57 21.84
CA ALA A 403 0.58 35.00 21.50
C ALA A 403 -0.46 35.26 20.38
N PRO A 404 -1.36 36.25 20.51
CA PRO A 404 -2.45 36.45 19.57
C PRO A 404 -1.98 37.01 18.21
N VAL A 405 -0.75 37.52 18.14
CA VAL A 405 -0.10 38.03 16.93
C VAL A 405 1.42 37.91 17.09
N PRO A 406 2.20 37.64 16.02
CA PRO A 406 3.66 37.76 16.07
C PRO A 406 4.06 39.24 16.18
N GLY A 407 4.37 39.68 17.40
CA GLY A 407 4.70 41.09 17.68
C GLY A 407 5.20 41.31 19.10
N ALA A 408 6.03 42.33 19.30
CA ALA A 408 6.52 42.72 20.63
C ALA A 408 5.42 43.49 21.39
N ILE A 409 5.35 43.31 22.71
CA ILE A 409 4.44 44.07 23.57
C ILE A 409 4.96 45.51 23.68
N THR A 410 4.15 46.48 23.28
CA THR A 410 4.44 47.93 23.40
C THR A 410 3.74 48.60 24.56
N SER A 411 2.66 48.01 25.09
CA SER A 411 2.00 48.53 26.30
C SER A 411 1.40 47.42 27.13
N ASN A 412 1.65 47.45 28.44
CA ASN A 412 1.11 46.50 29.41
C ASN A 412 -0.25 46.96 29.97
N PHE A 413 -0.98 46.03 30.58
CA PHE A 413 -2.19 46.31 31.34
C PHE A 413 -1.89 47.15 32.58
N GLY A 414 -2.70 48.18 32.87
CA GLY A 414 -2.52 49.04 34.04
C GLY A 414 -2.84 50.52 33.81
N MET A 415 -2.70 51.34 34.85
CA MET A 415 -2.88 52.80 34.76
C MET A 415 -1.72 53.45 33.99
N ARG A 416 -2.02 54.17 32.90
CA ARG A 416 -1.03 54.90 32.10
C ARG A 416 -1.59 56.19 31.51
N ARG A 417 -0.72 57.10 31.09
CA ARG A 417 -1.13 58.28 30.32
C ARG A 417 -1.66 57.84 28.95
N HIS A 418 -2.87 58.27 28.59
CA HIS A 418 -3.50 57.87 27.33
C HIS A 418 -2.95 58.68 26.16
N PRO A 419 -2.33 58.06 25.14
CA PRO A 419 -1.54 58.79 24.13
C PRO A 419 -2.38 59.75 23.27
N ILE A 420 -3.67 59.48 23.10
CA ILE A 420 -4.60 60.33 22.31
C ILE A 420 -5.36 61.34 23.20
N LEU A 421 -5.51 61.06 24.51
CA LEU A 421 -6.42 61.84 25.40
C LEU A 421 -5.67 62.63 26.48
N GLY A 422 -4.36 62.48 26.61
CA GLY A 422 -3.50 63.30 27.47
C GLY A 422 -3.53 62.99 28.98
N TYR A 423 -4.61 62.43 29.52
CA TYR A 423 -4.78 62.13 30.96
C TYR A 423 -4.49 60.67 31.35
N MET A 424 -4.38 60.39 32.66
CA MET A 424 -4.16 59.04 33.21
C MET A 424 -5.42 58.18 33.11
N ARG A 425 -5.35 57.05 32.40
CA ARG A 425 -6.48 56.13 32.15
C ARG A 425 -6.06 54.69 32.35
N MET A 426 -7.01 53.85 32.78
CA MET A 426 -6.80 52.41 32.87
C MET A 426 -6.69 51.78 31.47
N HIS A 427 -5.59 51.09 31.22
CA HIS A 427 -5.39 50.27 30.05
C HIS A 427 -5.88 48.84 30.32
N ALA A 428 -7.03 48.49 29.74
CA ALA A 428 -7.77 47.25 30.02
C ALA A 428 -7.21 45.99 29.30
N GLY A 429 -6.09 46.11 28.60
CA GLY A 429 -5.48 45.04 27.81
C GLY A 429 -3.97 45.23 27.65
N MET A 430 -3.39 44.56 26.67
CA MET A 430 -1.99 44.70 26.25
C MET A 430 -1.92 45.02 24.76
N ASP A 431 -0.99 45.89 24.40
CA ASP A 431 -0.78 46.30 23.01
C ASP A 431 0.39 45.52 22.41
N PHE A 432 0.16 44.84 21.29
CA PHE A 432 1.18 44.12 20.52
C PHE A 432 1.45 44.86 19.21
N LYS A 433 2.69 45.30 19.00
CA LYS A 433 3.13 45.94 17.75
C LYS A 433 3.26 44.88 16.66
N ALA A 434 2.46 45.03 15.60
CA ALA A 434 2.47 44.18 14.42
C ALA A 434 2.10 45.02 13.18
N SER A 435 2.55 44.58 12.01
CA SER A 435 2.29 45.29 10.75
C SER A 435 0.79 45.27 10.40
N TYR A 436 0.35 46.25 9.63
CA TYR A 436 -1.00 46.23 9.07
C TYR A 436 -1.19 44.94 8.24
N GLY A 437 -2.32 44.26 8.42
CA GLY A 437 -2.62 42.99 7.74
C GLY A 437 -2.01 41.75 8.40
N THR A 438 -1.23 41.85 9.50
CA THR A 438 -0.71 40.65 10.19
C THR A 438 -1.88 39.79 10.73
N PRO A 439 -1.89 38.46 10.53
CA PRO A 439 -2.95 37.60 11.06
C PRO A 439 -3.04 37.63 12.58
N ILE A 440 -4.26 37.75 13.11
CA ILE A 440 -4.60 37.64 14.52
C ILE A 440 -5.23 36.27 14.75
N VAL A 441 -4.74 35.53 15.75
CA VAL A 441 -5.19 34.17 16.07
C VAL A 441 -5.90 34.09 17.42
N ALA A 442 -6.84 33.16 17.54
CA ALA A 442 -7.49 32.85 18.81
C ALA A 442 -6.49 32.21 19.81
N VAL A 443 -6.35 32.79 21.00
CA VAL A 443 -5.37 32.30 22.00
C VAL A 443 -5.73 30.94 22.62
N SER A 444 -7.01 30.56 22.54
CA SER A 444 -7.62 29.34 23.07
C SER A 444 -8.90 29.03 22.29
N ASP A 445 -9.35 27.78 22.34
CA ASP A 445 -10.67 27.37 21.82
C ASP A 445 -11.78 28.21 22.44
N GLY A 446 -12.83 28.53 21.68
CA GLY A 446 -13.96 29.32 22.18
C GLY A 446 -15.04 29.58 21.14
N ARG A 447 -16.05 30.37 21.51
CA ARG A 447 -17.14 30.81 20.64
C ARG A 447 -17.13 32.33 20.49
N VAL A 448 -17.29 32.82 19.26
CA VAL A 448 -17.38 34.25 18.96
C VAL A 448 -18.67 34.81 19.57
N SER A 449 -18.56 35.57 20.66
CA SER A 449 -19.69 36.21 21.33
C SER A 449 -20.06 37.56 20.69
N ALA A 450 -19.10 38.25 20.07
CA ALA A 450 -19.34 39.44 19.25
C ALA A 450 -18.28 39.58 18.15
N ALA A 451 -18.67 40.12 17.00
CA ALA A 451 -17.77 40.50 15.91
C ALA A 451 -18.36 41.72 15.18
N GLY A 452 -17.65 42.86 15.18
CA GLY A 452 -18.16 44.10 14.59
C GLY A 452 -17.43 45.35 15.07
N ARG A 453 -18.04 46.53 14.88
CA ARG A 453 -17.52 47.80 15.42
C ARG A 453 -17.80 47.90 16.93
N SER A 454 -16.79 48.25 17.72
CA SER A 454 -16.85 48.30 19.19
C SER A 454 -16.28 49.62 19.73
N GLY A 455 -16.84 50.75 19.28
CA GLY A 455 -16.46 52.09 19.74
C GLY A 455 -14.95 52.37 19.59
N GLY A 456 -14.30 52.73 20.70
CA GLY A 456 -12.85 53.00 20.73
C GLY A 456 -11.97 51.82 20.28
N CYS A 457 -12.46 50.58 20.39
CA CYS A 457 -11.77 49.38 19.92
C CYS A 457 -11.80 49.20 18.39
N GLY A 458 -12.46 50.09 17.64
CA GLY A 458 -12.53 49.98 16.17
C GLY A 458 -13.31 48.74 15.74
N ILE A 459 -12.78 48.00 14.77
CA ILE A 459 -13.27 46.67 14.42
C ILE A 459 -12.68 45.66 15.42
N ALA A 460 -13.54 44.86 16.04
CA ALA A 460 -13.15 43.95 17.10
C ALA A 460 -13.92 42.62 17.09
N VAL A 461 -13.26 41.57 17.59
CA VAL A 461 -13.83 40.25 17.85
C VAL A 461 -13.74 39.97 19.35
N ARG A 462 -14.79 39.39 19.94
CA ARG A 462 -14.81 38.86 21.31
C ARG A 462 -15.07 37.35 21.27
N LEU A 463 -14.24 36.59 21.99
CA LEU A 463 -14.36 35.15 22.16
C LEU A 463 -14.72 34.83 23.61
N GLU A 464 -15.64 33.89 23.82
CA GLU A 464 -15.93 33.28 25.12
C GLU A 464 -15.31 31.87 25.15
N HIS A 465 -14.50 31.59 26.17
CA HIS A 465 -13.72 30.36 26.31
C HIS A 465 -14.29 29.37 27.34
N GLY A 466 -15.38 29.75 28.02
CA GLY A 466 -15.93 28.99 29.15
C GLY A 466 -15.22 29.32 30.47
N GLY A 467 -15.74 28.79 31.58
CA GLY A 467 -15.24 29.09 32.93
C GLY A 467 -15.32 30.58 33.31
N GLY A 468 -16.18 31.35 32.63
CA GLY A 468 -16.29 32.81 32.77
C GLY A 468 -15.12 33.60 32.18
N LEU A 469 -14.30 32.99 31.32
CA LEU A 469 -13.18 33.66 30.62
C LEU A 469 -13.58 34.09 29.21
N SER A 470 -13.38 35.37 28.89
CA SER A 470 -13.44 35.88 27.51
C SER A 470 -12.17 36.63 27.11
N THR A 471 -11.92 36.74 25.81
CA THR A 471 -10.89 37.62 25.24
C THR A 471 -11.49 38.57 24.21
N ARG A 472 -10.92 39.77 24.05
CA ARG A 472 -11.29 40.74 23.02
C ARG A 472 -10.05 41.18 22.25
N TYR A 473 -10.20 41.29 20.93
CA TYR A 473 -9.15 41.63 19.98
C TYR A 473 -9.62 42.85 19.20
N CYS A 474 -8.89 43.96 19.30
CA CYS A 474 -9.32 45.27 18.80
C CYS A 474 -8.40 45.83 17.71
N HIS A 475 -8.82 46.96 17.13
CA HIS A 475 -8.15 47.72 16.07
C HIS A 475 -7.95 46.97 14.75
N MET A 476 -8.72 45.92 14.49
CA MET A 476 -8.58 45.10 13.28
C MET A 476 -8.77 45.93 12.00
N SER A 477 -8.12 45.52 10.93
CA SER A 477 -8.41 45.97 9.56
C SER A 477 -9.60 45.21 8.97
N GLN A 478 -9.62 43.90 9.17
CA GLN A 478 -10.66 42.99 8.69
C GLN A 478 -10.86 41.82 9.67
N MET A 479 -12.09 41.32 9.79
CA MET A 479 -12.44 40.11 10.55
C MET A 479 -12.50 38.91 9.62
N ALA A 480 -12.04 37.75 10.09
CA ALA A 480 -12.15 36.46 9.39
C ALA A 480 -13.30 35.58 9.94
N VAL A 481 -14.00 36.04 10.98
CA VAL A 481 -15.07 35.30 11.68
C VAL A 481 -16.30 36.17 11.93
N ARG A 482 -17.42 35.52 12.24
CA ARG A 482 -18.72 36.15 12.55
C ARG A 482 -19.26 35.69 13.91
N ALA A 483 -20.16 36.48 14.50
CA ALA A 483 -20.81 36.13 15.76
C ALA A 483 -21.50 34.75 15.72
N GLY A 484 -21.43 34.03 16.83
CA GLY A 484 -21.96 32.68 17.01
C GLY A 484 -21.05 31.53 16.55
N MET A 485 -20.02 31.80 15.76
CA MET A 485 -19.06 30.81 15.23
C MET A 485 -18.16 30.23 16.33
N SER A 486 -17.87 28.93 16.28
CA SER A 486 -16.84 28.31 17.13
C SER A 486 -15.47 28.43 16.46
N VAL A 487 -14.42 28.68 17.26
CA VAL A 487 -13.03 28.81 16.81
C VAL A 487 -12.10 27.95 17.65
N ARG A 488 -11.04 27.43 17.04
CA ARG A 488 -9.97 26.68 17.71
C ARG A 488 -8.78 27.57 18.05
N ARG A 489 -7.99 27.19 19.05
CA ARG A 489 -6.69 27.79 19.36
C ARG A 489 -5.82 27.83 18.11
N GLY A 490 -5.20 28.98 17.84
CA GLY A 490 -4.37 29.20 16.65
C GLY A 490 -5.13 29.50 15.36
N GLN A 491 -6.46 29.38 15.33
CA GLN A 491 -7.26 29.76 14.17
C GLN A 491 -7.24 31.28 13.97
N VAL A 492 -7.04 31.71 12.71
CA VAL A 492 -7.10 33.13 12.34
C VAL A 492 -8.54 33.66 12.52
N ILE A 493 -8.66 34.76 13.27
CA ILE A 493 -9.94 35.43 13.57
C ILE A 493 -10.07 36.82 12.92
N GLY A 494 -8.96 37.38 12.44
CA GLY A 494 -8.93 38.67 11.75
C GLY A 494 -7.50 39.09 11.46
N TYR A 495 -7.34 40.35 11.07
CA TYR A 495 -6.06 40.92 10.67
C TYR A 495 -5.82 42.26 11.37
N VAL A 496 -4.57 42.53 11.74
CA VAL A 496 -4.15 43.79 12.39
C VAL A 496 -4.47 44.98 11.51
N GLY A 497 -4.89 46.08 12.14
CA GLY A 497 -5.13 47.35 11.49
C GLY A 497 -4.83 48.51 12.43
N SER A 498 -5.53 49.62 12.24
CA SER A 498 -5.46 50.79 13.12
C SER A 498 -6.84 51.47 13.22
N THR A 499 -7.91 50.68 13.31
CA THR A 499 -9.29 51.22 13.37
C THR A 499 -9.68 51.65 14.79
N GLY A 500 -10.54 52.65 14.93
CA GLY A 500 -10.93 53.18 16.25
C GLY A 500 -9.89 54.13 16.84
N LEU A 501 -9.75 54.14 18.17
CA LEU A 501 -8.79 55.01 18.89
C LEU A 501 -7.39 54.37 18.90
N SER A 502 -6.72 54.43 17.76
CA SER A 502 -5.37 53.86 17.54
C SER A 502 -4.41 54.92 17.00
N THR A 503 -3.16 54.92 17.45
CA THR A 503 -2.10 55.80 16.95
C THR A 503 -1.31 55.23 15.78
N GLY A 504 -1.47 53.93 15.48
CA GLY A 504 -0.79 53.23 14.38
C GLY A 504 -1.02 51.72 14.45
N PRO A 505 -0.54 50.93 13.47
CA PRO A 505 -0.82 49.50 13.40
C PRO A 505 -0.36 48.71 14.65
N HIS A 506 -1.33 48.13 15.36
CA HIS A 506 -1.11 47.25 16.52
C HIS A 506 -2.37 46.44 16.82
N LEU A 507 -2.24 45.39 17.63
CA LEU A 507 -3.35 44.68 18.25
C LEU A 507 -3.48 45.11 19.71
N HIS A 508 -4.63 45.67 20.08
CA HIS A 508 -5.02 45.78 21.49
C HIS A 508 -5.78 44.50 21.90
N TYR A 509 -5.23 43.76 22.86
CA TYR A 509 -5.72 42.47 23.31
C TYR A 509 -6.12 42.52 24.79
N GLU A 510 -7.38 42.22 25.08
CA GLU A 510 -7.95 42.27 26.42
C GLU A 510 -8.41 40.89 26.87
N MET A 511 -8.34 40.65 28.17
CA MET A 511 -8.81 39.42 28.79
C MET A 511 -9.77 39.73 29.93
N TYR A 512 -10.80 38.90 30.07
CA TYR A 512 -11.90 39.08 31.00
C TYR A 512 -12.08 37.84 31.86
N ARG A 513 -12.43 38.02 33.13
CA ARG A 513 -12.93 36.97 34.03
C ARG A 513 -14.19 37.47 34.74
N GLY A 514 -15.31 36.75 34.59
CA GLY A 514 -16.61 37.17 35.14
C GLY A 514 -17.03 38.56 34.64
N GLY A 515 -16.72 38.89 33.38
CA GLY A 515 -17.02 40.19 32.77
C GLY A 515 -16.08 41.35 33.18
N ARG A 516 -15.18 41.18 34.14
CA ARG A 516 -14.20 42.20 34.55
C ARG A 516 -12.88 42.03 33.78
N ALA A 517 -12.31 43.12 33.27
CA ALA A 517 -11.01 43.09 32.60
C ALA A 517 -9.89 42.76 33.60
N ILE A 518 -8.97 41.89 33.20
CA ILE A 518 -7.83 41.42 34.00
C ILE A 518 -6.54 41.49 33.17
N ASN A 519 -5.39 41.58 33.86
CA ASN A 519 -4.10 41.56 33.19
C ASN A 519 -3.93 40.23 32.43
N PRO A 520 -3.82 40.22 31.09
CA PRO A 520 -3.69 38.97 30.36
C PRO A 520 -2.37 38.25 30.67
N ALA A 521 -1.31 38.99 31.06
CA ALA A 521 -0.04 38.41 31.48
C ALA A 521 -0.11 37.65 32.82
N SER A 522 -1.15 37.85 33.64
CA SER A 522 -1.33 37.09 34.90
C SER A 522 -2.13 35.79 34.72
N VAL A 523 -2.53 35.42 33.49
CA VAL A 523 -3.28 34.18 33.23
C VAL A 523 -2.49 33.21 32.37
N ALA A 524 -1.88 32.23 33.01
CA ALA A 524 -1.38 31.04 32.33
C ALA A 524 -2.53 30.07 32.06
N PHE A 525 -2.89 29.86 30.79
CA PHE A 525 -3.63 28.67 30.40
C PHE A 525 -2.70 27.46 30.50
N VAL A 526 -3.07 26.51 31.35
CA VAL A 526 -2.40 25.20 31.43
C VAL A 526 -3.12 24.29 30.43
N SER A 527 -2.47 23.92 29.33
CA SER A 527 -2.96 22.75 28.59
C SER A 527 -2.75 21.54 29.50
N ARG A 528 -3.82 20.78 29.79
CA ARG A 528 -3.68 19.52 30.50
C ARG A 528 -2.95 18.53 29.58
N ALA A 529 -2.07 17.73 30.15
CA ALA A 529 -1.47 16.61 29.44
C ALA A 529 -2.58 15.65 28.99
N LEU A 530 -2.48 15.13 27.76
CA LEU A 530 -3.50 14.25 27.18
C LEU A 530 -3.64 12.91 27.93
N LEU A 531 -2.54 12.41 28.49
CA LEU A 531 -2.46 11.24 29.38
C LEU A 531 -1.59 11.62 30.59
N SER A 532 -1.84 11.04 31.76
CA SER A 532 -1.07 11.35 32.98
C SER A 532 -1.07 10.20 33.99
N GLY A 533 -0.19 10.25 35.00
CA GLY A 533 -0.13 9.22 36.06
C GLY A 533 0.28 7.84 35.54
N SER A 534 -0.40 6.79 36.02
CA SER A 534 -0.18 5.39 35.60
C SER A 534 -0.41 5.18 34.11
N GLU A 535 -1.44 5.80 33.53
CA GLU A 535 -1.77 5.66 32.11
C GLU A 535 -0.62 6.11 31.19
N LEU A 536 0.11 7.16 31.58
CA LEU A 536 1.31 7.60 30.86
C LEU A 536 2.46 6.58 30.94
N ILE A 537 2.59 5.86 32.06
CA ILE A 537 3.60 4.81 32.25
C ILE A 537 3.24 3.59 31.38
N ASP A 538 1.98 3.18 31.39
CA ASP A 538 1.51 2.04 30.59
C ASP A 538 1.57 2.34 29.08
N PHE A 539 1.22 3.57 28.66
CA PHE A 539 1.42 4.06 27.30
C PHE A 539 2.89 3.95 26.86
N ARG A 540 3.82 4.42 27.70
CA ARG A 540 5.27 4.34 27.39
C ARG A 540 5.78 2.89 27.36
N ARG A 541 5.31 2.03 28.28
CA ARG A 541 5.66 0.60 28.28
C ARG A 541 5.17 -0.10 27.01
N GLN A 542 3.94 0.16 26.59
CA GLN A 542 3.37 -0.43 25.38
C GLN A 542 4.06 0.09 24.11
N LEU A 543 4.42 1.37 24.06
CA LEU A 543 5.20 1.95 22.96
C LEU A 543 6.57 1.28 22.81
N LEU A 544 7.29 1.05 23.92
CA LEU A 544 8.55 0.32 23.92
C LEU A 544 8.37 -1.11 23.41
N ARG A 545 7.40 -1.85 23.97
CA ARG A 545 7.07 -3.23 23.56
C ARG A 545 6.75 -3.36 22.07
N LEU A 546 6.04 -2.38 21.48
CA LEU A 546 5.78 -2.36 20.04
C LEU A 546 7.07 -2.11 19.23
N LYS A 547 7.95 -1.22 19.70
CA LYS A 547 9.21 -0.88 19.03
C LYS A 547 10.32 -1.94 19.18
N GLU A 548 10.19 -2.86 20.13
CA GLU A 548 11.05 -4.04 20.28
C GLU A 548 10.76 -5.14 19.24
N ILE A 549 9.59 -5.12 18.58
CA ILE A 549 9.23 -6.09 17.55
C ILE A 549 10.17 -5.95 16.34
N GLU A 550 10.81 -7.05 15.93
CA GLU A 550 11.65 -7.07 14.72
C GLU A 550 10.82 -6.82 13.44
N VAL A 551 11.40 -6.14 12.46
CA VAL A 551 10.77 -5.94 11.15
C VAL A 551 10.53 -7.32 10.50
N GLY A 552 9.27 -7.60 10.14
CA GLY A 552 8.89 -8.89 9.56
C GLY A 552 8.84 -10.08 10.55
N ALA A 553 8.92 -9.87 11.87
CA ALA A 553 8.85 -10.95 12.87
C ALA A 553 7.68 -11.93 12.63
N ALA A 554 6.47 -11.38 12.42
CA ALA A 554 5.24 -12.14 12.17
C ALA A 554 5.21 -12.92 10.83
N LEU A 555 6.22 -12.75 9.97
CA LEU A 555 6.36 -13.48 8.70
C LEU A 555 7.23 -14.76 8.83
N LYS A 556 8.00 -14.91 9.91
CA LYS A 556 8.80 -16.13 10.19
C LYS A 556 7.87 -17.35 10.30
N GLU A 557 8.32 -18.54 9.92
CA GLU A 557 7.47 -19.72 9.95
C GLU A 557 7.11 -20.15 11.38
N LEU A 558 5.85 -20.52 11.59
CA LEU A 558 5.40 -21.12 12.83
C LEU A 558 5.98 -22.54 12.92
N ALA A 559 6.90 -22.75 13.87
CA ALA A 559 7.39 -24.10 14.15
C ALA A 559 6.21 -25.03 14.50
N PRO A 560 6.12 -26.23 13.89
CA PRO A 560 5.09 -27.20 14.23
C PRO A 560 5.25 -27.66 15.68
N ALA A 561 4.16 -27.99 16.36
CA ALA A 561 4.25 -28.49 17.73
C ALA A 561 4.92 -29.89 17.77
N PRO A 562 5.55 -30.30 18.89
CA PRO A 562 6.24 -31.59 19.01
C PRO A 562 5.38 -32.86 18.81
N GLY A 563 4.05 -32.73 18.67
CA GLY A 563 3.12 -33.81 18.30
C GLY A 563 2.29 -33.54 17.04
N GLU A 564 2.60 -32.48 16.31
CA GLU A 564 1.90 -32.05 15.08
C GLU A 564 2.63 -32.50 13.81
N VAL A 565 3.87 -32.99 13.96
CA VAL A 565 4.62 -33.68 12.91
C VAL A 565 4.00 -35.07 12.68
N LYS A 566 2.94 -35.12 11.87
CA LYS A 566 2.77 -36.29 11.01
C LYS A 566 3.93 -36.29 10.04
N GLU A 567 4.76 -37.32 10.10
CA GLU A 567 5.75 -37.56 9.05
C GLU A 567 5.02 -37.56 7.70
N PRO A 568 5.60 -36.95 6.65
CA PRO A 568 4.96 -36.91 5.36
C PRO A 568 4.99 -38.31 4.75
N ASN A 569 3.94 -39.10 5.00
CA ASN A 569 3.75 -40.43 4.40
C ASN A 569 4.04 -40.34 2.91
N ARG A 570 5.11 -41.01 2.48
CA ARG A 570 5.52 -41.06 1.07
C ARG A 570 4.38 -41.66 0.27
N GLU A 571 4.21 -41.29 -1.00
CA GLU A 571 3.10 -41.83 -1.79
C GLU A 571 3.16 -43.37 -1.91
N ILE A 572 4.36 -43.93 -1.83
CA ILE A 572 4.62 -45.38 -1.72
C ILE A 572 4.01 -45.97 -0.44
N GLU A 573 4.15 -45.31 0.71
CA GLU A 573 3.62 -45.78 2.01
C GLU A 573 2.08 -45.70 2.07
N LYS A 574 1.45 -44.83 1.26
CA LYS A 574 -0.02 -44.85 1.07
C LYS A 574 -0.48 -46.10 0.31
N ILE A 575 0.35 -46.61 -0.60
CA ILE A 575 0.07 -47.87 -1.32
C ILE A 575 0.26 -49.06 -0.38
N ASP A 576 1.31 -49.06 0.46
CA ASP A 576 1.52 -50.11 1.46
C ASP A 576 0.46 -50.12 2.57
N THR A 577 0.03 -48.96 3.08
CA THR A 577 -1.10 -48.93 4.04
C THR A 577 -2.45 -49.30 3.41
N ALA A 578 -2.62 -49.14 2.09
CA ALA A 578 -3.75 -49.70 1.37
C ALA A 578 -3.63 -51.22 1.16
N SER A 579 -2.41 -51.76 0.97
CA SER A 579 -2.17 -53.20 0.78
C SER A 579 -2.27 -54.00 2.09
N LEU A 580 -1.87 -53.40 3.22
CA LEU A 580 -1.94 -53.97 4.57
C LEU A 580 -3.38 -54.09 5.11
N ARG A 581 -4.37 -53.43 4.50
CA ARG A 581 -5.80 -53.64 4.78
C ARG A 581 -6.36 -54.82 3.97
N ARG A 582 -5.80 -56.01 4.16
CA ARG A 582 -6.45 -57.28 3.80
C ARG A 582 -7.00 -57.95 5.07
N PRO A 583 -8.27 -58.39 5.09
CA PRO A 583 -8.85 -59.02 6.27
C PRO A 583 -8.30 -60.45 6.41
N GLY A 584 -7.56 -60.74 7.49
CA GLY A 584 -7.13 -62.10 7.80
C GLY A 584 -5.75 -62.24 8.44
N ALA A 585 -5.56 -61.69 9.65
CA ALA A 585 -4.56 -62.16 10.60
C ALA A 585 -5.03 -61.87 12.02
N THR A 586 -5.29 -62.92 12.80
CA THR A 586 -5.59 -62.86 14.24
C THR A 586 -4.32 -62.99 15.07
N LEU A 587 -4.33 -62.33 16.24
CA LEU A 587 -3.27 -62.17 17.24
C LEU A 587 -2.22 -61.10 16.89
#